data_AF-A0A4Y9ZQ83-F1
#
_entry.id   AF-A0A4Y9ZQ83-F1
#
_cell.length_a   1.000
_cell.length_b   1.000
_cell.length_c   1.000
_cell.angle_alpha   90.00
_cell.angle_beta   90.00
_cell.angle_gamma   90.00
#
_symmetry.space_group_name_H-M   'P 1'
#
loop_
_entity.id
_entity.type
_entity.pdbx_description
1 polymer ?
#
loop_
_entity_poly.entity_id
_entity_poly.type
_entity_poly.pdbx_seq_one_letter_code
_entity_poly.pdbx_strand_id
1 'polypeptide(L)'
;MPSRADDYTTSDPQTFWSNFVLSRLVQTEDVSPRDKNGAVVRARTALNAELSAMHLAMCSIRTRCNALAPISVLPAEALARIFQFCAAMSPPALRKQHPLGWIEVTHVCRHWHDTALQFSNLWVDICYKLGSQWGDTMLARAKAAPISLHRDVTGASQSSLNLICEHFLHTRELRLLGPPAILKSTIDAFPLPPTILETMELHAIFPHFDILLFEHFGFPGLHPFSAA
;
A
#
# COMPACT_ATOMS: atom_id res chain seq x y z
N MET A 1 -53.12 12.33 1.05
CA MET A 1 -51.89 13.05 0.65
C MET A 1 -50.74 12.07 0.79
N PRO A 2 -50.40 11.30 -0.26
CA PRO A 2 -49.24 10.42 -0.19
C PRO A 2 -47.96 11.29 -0.21
N SER A 3 -47.00 10.90 0.62
CA SER A 3 -45.76 11.62 0.83
C SER A 3 -44.88 11.52 -0.41
N ARG A 4 -44.23 12.62 -0.79
CA ARG A 4 -43.26 12.71 -1.90
C ARG A 4 -42.07 11.74 -1.78
N ALA A 5 -41.96 11.05 -0.64
CA ALA A 5 -40.97 9.99 -0.38
C ALA A 5 -41.34 8.63 -1.01
N ASP A 6 -42.63 8.34 -1.20
CA ASP A 6 -43.10 7.03 -1.69
C ASP A 6 -42.90 6.89 -3.22
N ASP A 7 -42.82 8.00 -3.94
CA ASP A 7 -42.72 8.04 -5.41
C ASP A 7 -41.31 7.71 -5.94
N TYR A 8 -40.29 7.90 -5.10
CA TYR A 8 -38.89 7.62 -5.47
C TYR A 8 -38.51 6.14 -5.33
N THR A 9 -39.28 5.35 -4.56
CA THR A 9 -38.95 3.94 -4.29
C THR A 9 -39.46 2.98 -5.36
N THR A 10 -40.41 3.41 -6.20
CA THR A 10 -41.06 2.60 -7.25
C THR A 10 -40.64 2.93 -8.67
N SER A 11 -39.88 4.02 -8.87
CA SER A 11 -39.39 4.42 -10.20
C SER A 11 -38.23 3.52 -10.65
N ASP A 12 -38.26 3.11 -11.91
CA ASP A 12 -37.16 2.39 -12.56
C ASP A 12 -35.82 3.14 -12.35
N PRO A 13 -34.73 2.47 -11.92
CA PRO A 13 -33.46 3.13 -11.61
C PRO A 13 -32.89 3.98 -12.75
N GLN A 14 -33.03 3.51 -14.00
CA GLN A 14 -32.55 4.27 -15.15
C GLN A 14 -33.33 5.59 -15.29
N THR A 15 -34.65 5.52 -15.22
CA THR A 15 -35.52 6.69 -15.28
C THR A 15 -35.27 7.67 -14.13
N PHE A 16 -35.13 7.17 -12.90
CA PHE A 16 -34.82 7.98 -11.73
C PHE A 16 -33.50 8.75 -11.90
N TRP A 17 -32.40 8.05 -12.24
CA TRP A 17 -31.09 8.68 -12.37
C TRP A 17 -31.05 9.63 -13.57
N SER A 18 -31.64 9.27 -14.72
CA SER A 18 -31.72 10.17 -15.88
C SER A 18 -32.42 11.48 -15.54
N ASN A 19 -33.58 11.43 -14.88
CA ASN A 19 -34.33 12.64 -14.49
C ASN A 19 -33.55 13.49 -13.48
N PHE A 20 -32.94 12.86 -12.48
CA PHE A 20 -32.13 13.54 -11.49
C PHE A 20 -30.92 14.24 -12.14
N VAL A 21 -30.18 13.54 -12.99
CA VAL A 21 -29.00 14.11 -13.68
C VAL A 21 -29.40 15.26 -14.59
N LEU A 22 -30.48 15.11 -15.39
CA LEU A 22 -30.97 16.18 -16.26
C LEU A 22 -31.26 17.45 -15.46
N SER A 23 -31.91 17.35 -14.30
CA SER A 23 -32.20 18.52 -13.44
C SER A 23 -30.95 19.26 -12.95
N ARG A 24 -29.80 18.58 -12.86
CA ARG A 24 -28.50 19.18 -12.48
C ARG A 24 -27.80 19.79 -13.69
N LEU A 25 -27.87 19.14 -14.85
CA LEU A 25 -27.20 19.59 -16.08
C LEU A 25 -27.79 20.88 -16.66
N VAL A 26 -29.10 21.12 -16.49
CA VAL A 26 -29.79 22.36 -16.92
C VAL A 26 -29.09 23.61 -16.39
N GLN A 27 -28.41 23.54 -15.22
CA GLN A 27 -27.66 24.67 -14.64
C GLN A 27 -26.44 25.10 -15.47
N THR A 28 -26.04 24.31 -16.46
CA THR A 28 -24.88 24.56 -17.33
C THR A 28 -25.25 24.65 -18.81
N GLU A 29 -26.55 24.52 -19.14
CA GLU A 29 -27.04 24.37 -20.51
C GLU A 29 -26.86 25.63 -21.35
N ASP A 30 -26.97 26.81 -20.74
CA ASP A 30 -26.80 28.11 -21.41
C ASP A 30 -25.32 28.55 -21.55
N VAL A 31 -24.37 27.77 -21.06
CA VAL A 31 -22.94 28.15 -21.07
C VAL A 31 -22.32 27.82 -22.42
N SER A 32 -21.92 28.86 -23.15
CA SER A 32 -21.28 28.71 -24.45
C SER A 32 -19.75 28.60 -24.31
N PRO A 33 -19.07 27.78 -25.14
CA PRO A 33 -17.60 27.74 -25.18
C PRO A 33 -16.95 29.09 -25.52
N ARG A 34 -17.71 30.03 -26.11
CA ARG A 34 -17.24 31.37 -26.49
C ARG A 34 -17.43 32.40 -25.37
N ASP A 35 -18.05 32.02 -24.25
CA ASP A 35 -18.30 32.93 -23.14
C ASP A 35 -16.98 33.40 -22.54
N LYS A 36 -16.73 34.70 -22.65
CA LYS A 36 -15.63 35.37 -21.98
C LYS A 36 -16.11 35.73 -20.57
N ASN A 37 -15.26 35.47 -19.56
CA ASN A 37 -15.47 35.73 -18.10
C ASN A 37 -15.68 34.49 -17.20
N GLY A 38 -14.88 33.45 -17.39
CA GLY A 38 -14.76 32.34 -16.43
C GLY A 38 -16.01 31.48 -16.24
N ALA A 39 -17.09 31.75 -16.98
CA ALA A 39 -18.33 30.98 -16.97
C ALA A 39 -18.08 29.53 -17.38
N VAL A 40 -17.30 29.32 -18.44
CA VAL A 40 -16.84 28.00 -18.88
C VAL A 40 -16.06 27.27 -17.78
N VAL A 41 -15.15 27.97 -17.09
CA VAL A 41 -14.36 27.38 -15.99
C VAL A 41 -15.28 26.98 -14.83
N ARG A 42 -16.22 27.84 -14.43
CA ARG A 42 -17.18 27.54 -13.35
C ARG A 42 -18.09 26.36 -13.72
N ALA A 43 -18.62 26.33 -14.94
CA ALA A 43 -19.44 25.22 -15.43
C ALA A 43 -18.66 23.90 -15.44
N ARG A 44 -17.41 23.92 -15.91
CA ARG A 44 -16.53 22.74 -15.90
C ARG A 44 -16.24 22.24 -14.49
N THR A 45 -15.96 23.16 -13.56
CA THR A 45 -15.74 22.81 -12.14
C THR A 45 -17.00 22.22 -11.52
N ALA A 46 -18.18 22.79 -11.79
CA ALA A 46 -19.46 22.24 -11.32
C ALA A 46 -19.71 20.82 -11.85
N LEU A 47 -19.52 20.60 -13.15
CA LEU A 47 -19.66 19.27 -13.77
C LEU A 47 -18.66 18.25 -13.20
N ASN A 48 -17.42 18.66 -12.93
CA ASN A 48 -16.43 17.79 -12.29
C ASN A 48 -16.83 17.44 -10.84
N ALA A 49 -17.45 18.38 -10.12
CA ALA A 49 -17.99 18.12 -8.79
C ALA A 49 -19.17 17.13 -8.85
N GLU A 50 -20.06 17.24 -9.83
CA GLU A 50 -21.13 16.26 -10.08
C GLU A 50 -20.57 14.88 -10.38
N LEU A 51 -19.59 14.77 -11.29
CA LEU A 51 -18.92 13.50 -11.59
C LEU A 51 -18.29 12.88 -10.35
N SER A 52 -17.66 13.70 -9.50
CA SER A 52 -17.07 13.23 -8.23
C SER A 52 -18.14 12.71 -7.27
N ALA A 53 -19.26 13.43 -7.11
CA ALA A 53 -20.37 13.00 -6.26
C ALA A 53 -21.02 11.69 -6.77
N MET A 54 -21.24 11.57 -8.08
CA MET A 54 -21.74 10.35 -8.71
C MET A 54 -20.78 9.18 -8.51
N HIS A 55 -19.48 9.40 -8.68
CA HIS A 55 -18.47 8.37 -8.40
C HIS A 55 -18.56 7.86 -6.96
N LEU A 56 -18.72 8.76 -5.98
CA LEU A 56 -18.93 8.36 -4.58
C LEU A 56 -20.21 7.55 -4.38
N ALA A 57 -21.31 7.93 -5.01
CA ALA A 57 -22.57 7.17 -4.97
C ALA A 57 -22.39 5.76 -5.58
N MET A 58 -21.72 5.65 -6.74
CA MET A 58 -21.37 4.38 -7.35
C MET A 58 -20.50 3.52 -6.43
N CYS A 59 -19.51 4.10 -5.77
CA CYS A 59 -18.69 3.39 -4.77
C CYS A 59 -19.53 2.86 -3.61
N SER A 60 -20.52 3.60 -3.12
CA SER A 60 -21.42 3.15 -2.04
C SER A 60 -22.28 1.97 -2.48
N ILE A 61 -22.85 2.02 -3.69
CA ILE A 61 -23.62 0.91 -4.28
C ILE A 61 -22.72 -0.33 -4.44
N ARG A 62 -21.53 -0.17 -5.03
CA ARG A 62 -20.55 -1.27 -5.19
C ARG A 62 -20.13 -1.86 -3.85
N THR A 63 -19.93 -1.02 -2.82
CA THR A 63 -19.60 -1.48 -1.47
C THR A 63 -20.73 -2.35 -0.91
N ARG A 64 -21.98 -1.96 -1.13
CA ARG A 64 -23.14 -2.78 -0.72
C ARG A 64 -23.21 -4.09 -1.50
N CYS A 65 -23.01 -4.08 -2.81
CA CYS A 65 -22.96 -5.31 -3.61
C CYS A 65 -21.84 -6.26 -3.14
N ASN A 66 -20.65 -5.73 -2.87
CA ASN A 66 -19.53 -6.51 -2.35
C ASN A 66 -19.83 -7.10 -0.96
N ALA A 67 -20.52 -6.36 -0.09
CA ALA A 67 -20.95 -6.87 1.20
C ALA A 67 -21.98 -8.02 1.11
N LEU A 68 -22.65 -8.19 -0.04
CA LEU A 68 -23.56 -9.30 -0.31
C LEU A 68 -22.87 -10.49 -1.00
N ALA A 69 -21.59 -10.38 -1.35
CA ALA A 69 -20.85 -11.49 -1.93
C ALA A 69 -20.66 -12.62 -0.88
N PRO A 70 -20.69 -13.91 -1.27
CA PRO A 70 -20.57 -15.02 -0.32
C PRO A 70 -19.32 -14.97 0.55
N ILE A 71 -18.20 -14.47 0.02
CA ILE A 71 -16.93 -14.36 0.75
C ILE A 71 -16.97 -13.31 1.88
N SER A 72 -17.90 -12.36 1.81
CA SER A 72 -18.08 -11.30 2.82
C SER A 72 -18.74 -11.80 4.12
N VAL A 73 -19.13 -13.07 4.17
CA VAL A 73 -19.57 -13.74 5.42
C VAL A 73 -18.38 -14.05 6.32
N LEU A 74 -17.17 -14.13 5.78
CA LEU A 74 -15.97 -14.44 6.56
C LEU A 74 -15.63 -13.27 7.51
N PRO A 75 -15.26 -13.56 8.77
CA PRO A 75 -14.75 -12.54 9.68
C PRO A 75 -13.39 -12.02 9.21
N ALA A 76 -13.03 -10.82 9.66
CA ALA A 76 -11.81 -10.13 9.24
C ALA A 76 -10.54 -10.96 9.53
N GLU A 77 -10.51 -11.73 10.62
CA GLU A 77 -9.41 -12.62 10.97
C GLU A 77 -9.24 -13.77 9.99
N ALA A 78 -10.35 -14.34 9.48
CA ALA A 78 -10.30 -15.40 8.48
C ALA A 78 -9.79 -14.85 7.15
N LEU A 79 -10.28 -13.68 6.73
CA LEU A 79 -9.76 -12.99 5.55
C LEU A 79 -8.27 -12.66 5.68
N ALA A 80 -7.84 -12.15 6.84
CA ALA A 80 -6.45 -11.86 7.10
C ALA A 80 -5.56 -13.11 7.00
N ARG A 81 -6.00 -14.27 7.51
CA ARG A 81 -5.28 -15.54 7.31
C ARG A 81 -5.20 -15.93 5.84
N ILE A 82 -6.29 -15.77 5.08
CA ILE A 82 -6.26 -16.00 3.63
C ILE A 82 -5.23 -15.08 2.96
N PHE A 83 -5.20 -13.80 3.34
CA PHE A 83 -4.21 -12.84 2.81
C PHE A 83 -2.77 -13.21 3.19
N GLN A 84 -2.53 -13.80 4.37
CA GLN A 84 -1.21 -14.31 4.74
C GLN A 84 -0.75 -15.43 3.79
N PHE A 85 -1.65 -16.35 3.42
CA PHE A 85 -1.34 -17.36 2.40
C PHE A 85 -1.06 -16.70 1.04
N CYS A 86 -1.84 -15.68 0.65
CA CYS A 86 -1.57 -14.91 -0.56
C CYS A 86 -0.18 -14.24 -0.53
N ALA A 87 0.22 -13.67 0.61
CA ALA A 87 1.52 -13.04 0.81
C ALA A 87 2.67 -14.03 0.64
N ALA A 88 2.54 -15.23 1.20
CA ALA A 88 3.53 -16.29 1.06
C ALA A 88 3.64 -16.81 -0.39
N MET A 89 2.52 -16.96 -1.11
CA MET A 89 2.51 -17.51 -2.47
C MET A 89 2.88 -16.48 -3.54
N SER A 90 2.55 -15.20 -3.31
CA SER A 90 2.69 -14.13 -4.31
C SER A 90 3.37 -12.89 -3.72
N PRO A 91 4.66 -12.96 -3.36
CA PRO A 91 5.38 -11.78 -2.90
C PRO A 91 5.57 -10.76 -4.05
N PRO A 92 5.59 -9.45 -3.75
CA PRO A 92 5.76 -8.40 -4.75
C PRO A 92 7.09 -8.53 -5.51
N ALA A 93 7.05 -8.42 -6.84
CA ALA A 93 8.24 -8.54 -7.68
C ALA A 93 8.07 -7.85 -9.04
N LEU A 94 8.95 -6.90 -9.36
CA LEU A 94 8.90 -6.08 -10.58
C LEU A 94 8.83 -6.87 -11.90
N ARG A 95 9.43 -8.06 -11.98
CA ARG A 95 9.53 -8.85 -13.21
C ARG A 95 8.42 -9.89 -13.38
N LYS A 96 7.35 -9.80 -12.60
CA LYS A 96 6.16 -10.67 -12.72
C LYS A 96 5.05 -9.95 -13.50
N GLN A 97 4.14 -10.74 -14.08
CA GLN A 97 2.90 -10.22 -14.68
C GLN A 97 2.08 -9.39 -13.68
N HIS A 98 2.13 -9.77 -12.40
CA HIS A 98 1.50 -9.08 -11.28
C HIS A 98 2.57 -8.52 -10.34
N PRO A 99 3.06 -7.29 -10.56
CA PRO A 99 4.19 -6.74 -9.82
C PRO A 99 3.86 -6.53 -8.34
N LEU A 100 2.60 -6.19 -8.02
CA LEU A 100 2.13 -5.96 -6.65
C LEU A 100 2.00 -7.24 -5.83
N GLY A 101 1.90 -8.41 -6.47
CA GLY A 101 1.71 -9.69 -5.79
C GLY A 101 0.46 -9.67 -4.89
N TRP A 102 0.61 -10.08 -3.64
CA TRP A 102 -0.48 -10.14 -2.67
C TRP A 102 -1.13 -8.80 -2.37
N ILE A 103 -0.45 -7.66 -2.60
CA ILE A 103 -1.02 -6.32 -2.35
C ILE A 103 -2.27 -6.09 -3.21
N GLU A 104 -2.44 -6.83 -4.31
CA GLU A 104 -3.66 -6.79 -5.11
C GLU A 104 -4.93 -7.12 -4.31
N VAL A 105 -4.84 -7.88 -3.21
CA VAL A 105 -5.99 -8.13 -2.32
C VAL A 105 -6.56 -6.83 -1.74
N THR A 106 -5.71 -5.81 -1.56
CA THR A 106 -6.12 -4.49 -1.06
C THR A 106 -6.93 -3.69 -2.09
N HIS A 107 -6.96 -4.12 -3.35
CA HIS A 107 -7.65 -3.44 -4.44
C HIS A 107 -9.02 -4.07 -4.78
N VAL A 108 -9.38 -5.20 -4.16
CA VAL A 108 -10.62 -5.95 -4.46
C VAL A 108 -11.85 -5.16 -4.04
N CYS A 109 -11.93 -4.79 -2.77
CA CYS A 109 -13.00 -3.94 -2.24
C CYS A 109 -12.55 -3.20 -0.98
N ARG A 110 -13.36 -2.22 -0.53
CA ARG A 110 -13.08 -1.45 0.69
C ARG A 110 -12.91 -2.34 1.92
N HIS A 111 -13.74 -3.37 2.08
CA HIS A 111 -13.63 -4.28 3.22
C HIS A 111 -12.30 -5.05 3.24
N TRP A 112 -11.82 -5.51 2.08
CA TRP A 112 -10.54 -6.23 1.95
C TRP A 112 -9.36 -5.29 2.16
N HIS A 113 -9.43 -4.08 1.59
CA HIS A 113 -8.48 -3.01 1.83
C HIS A 113 -8.34 -2.73 3.33
N ASP A 114 -9.45 -2.42 4.01
CA ASP A 114 -9.44 -2.04 5.42
C ASP A 114 -8.97 -3.19 6.31
N THR A 115 -9.37 -4.43 5.98
CA THR A 115 -8.87 -5.63 6.64
C THR A 115 -7.35 -5.74 6.46
N ALA A 116 -6.85 -5.73 5.23
CA ALA A 116 -5.41 -5.85 4.99
C ALA A 116 -4.58 -4.75 5.69
N LEU A 117 -5.07 -3.51 5.74
CA LEU A 117 -4.39 -2.40 6.42
C LEU A 117 -4.39 -2.51 7.95
N GLN A 118 -5.42 -3.12 8.54
CA GLN A 118 -5.51 -3.31 9.99
C GLN A 118 -4.55 -4.40 10.50
N PHE A 119 -4.30 -5.43 9.69
CA PHE A 119 -3.46 -6.56 10.08
C PHE A 119 -1.99 -6.33 9.71
N SER A 120 -1.25 -5.72 10.64
CA SER A 120 0.17 -5.38 10.48
C SER A 120 1.07 -6.56 10.10
N ASN A 121 0.73 -7.78 10.52
CA ASN A 121 1.50 -8.99 10.17
C ASN A 121 1.53 -9.31 8.67
N LEU A 122 0.66 -8.70 7.85
CA LEU A 122 0.73 -8.83 6.39
C LEU A 122 1.87 -8.00 5.78
N TRP A 123 2.32 -6.96 6.48
CA TRP A 123 3.25 -5.96 5.99
C TRP A 123 4.69 -6.16 6.49
N VAL A 124 4.99 -7.31 7.10
CA VAL A 124 6.27 -7.54 7.81
C VAL A 124 7.45 -7.89 6.91
N ASP A 125 7.21 -8.39 5.70
CA ASP A 125 8.27 -8.66 4.72
C ASP A 125 8.47 -7.43 3.83
N ILE A 126 9.44 -6.59 4.22
CA ILE A 126 9.66 -5.27 3.63
C ILE A 126 10.40 -5.41 2.31
N CYS A 127 9.68 -5.16 1.21
CA CYS A 127 10.20 -5.27 -0.15
C CYS A 127 10.41 -3.88 -0.77
N TYR A 128 11.68 -3.52 -1.00
CA TYR A 128 12.06 -2.28 -1.69
C TYR A 128 12.09 -2.41 -3.23
N LYS A 129 11.78 -3.60 -3.78
CA LYS A 129 11.81 -3.83 -5.23
C LYS A 129 10.78 -2.98 -5.97
N LEU A 130 9.64 -2.66 -5.36
CA LEU A 130 8.63 -1.78 -5.97
C LEU A 130 8.99 -0.29 -5.90
N GLY A 131 10.13 0.06 -5.29
CA GLY A 131 10.57 1.43 -5.05
C GLY A 131 10.53 1.80 -3.56
N SER A 132 11.27 2.84 -3.20
CA SER A 132 11.42 3.29 -1.80
C SER A 132 10.10 3.64 -1.13
N GLN A 133 9.22 4.34 -1.84
CA GLN A 133 7.91 4.75 -1.31
C GLN A 133 7.06 3.54 -0.88
N TRP A 134 7.14 2.42 -1.61
CA TRP A 134 6.39 1.21 -1.26
C TRP A 134 7.00 0.50 -0.05
N GLY A 135 8.32 0.37 0.00
CA GLY A 135 9.01 -0.20 1.17
C GLY A 135 8.72 0.61 2.45
N ASP A 136 8.79 1.94 2.35
CA ASP A 136 8.50 2.84 3.48
C ASP A 136 7.02 2.75 3.89
N THR A 137 6.10 2.60 2.93
CA THR A 137 4.67 2.36 3.22
C THR A 137 4.43 1.02 3.91
N MET A 138 5.12 -0.06 3.49
CA MET A 138 5.05 -1.37 4.16
C MET A 138 5.53 -1.26 5.59
N LEU A 139 6.67 -0.58 5.79
CA LEU A 139 7.28 -0.38 7.10
C LEU A 139 6.32 0.33 8.07
N ALA A 140 5.72 1.43 7.61
CA ALA A 140 4.72 2.16 8.39
C ALA A 140 3.49 1.29 8.73
N ARG A 141 3.07 0.39 7.82
CA ARG A 141 1.92 -0.50 8.04
C ARG A 141 2.23 -1.70 8.93
N ALA A 142 3.49 -2.13 8.98
CA ALA A 142 3.96 -3.17 9.90
C ALA A 142 3.87 -2.74 11.37
N LYS A 143 3.81 -1.42 11.65
CA LYS A 143 3.68 -0.86 13.01
C LYS A 143 4.76 -1.43 13.93
N ALA A 144 4.38 -2.22 14.93
CA ALA A 144 5.29 -2.85 15.90
C ALA A 144 5.46 -4.37 15.69
N ALA A 145 4.95 -4.90 14.57
CA ALA A 145 5.09 -6.32 14.27
C ALA A 145 6.56 -6.66 13.95
N PRO A 146 7.03 -7.88 14.28
CA PRO A 146 8.39 -8.31 13.93
C PRO A 146 8.61 -8.29 12.41
N ILE A 147 9.51 -7.45 11.92
CA ILE A 147 9.75 -7.27 10.48
C ILE A 147 10.98 -8.02 9.97
N SER A 148 10.94 -8.37 8.69
CA SER A 148 12.08 -8.82 7.89
C SER A 148 12.37 -7.76 6.84
N LEU A 149 13.55 -7.16 6.89
CA LEU A 149 13.92 -6.04 6.04
C LEU A 149 15.10 -6.40 5.16
N HIS A 150 14.88 -6.36 3.84
CA HIS A 150 15.94 -6.50 2.84
C HIS A 150 16.03 -5.26 1.97
N ARG A 151 17.18 -4.58 2.02
CA ARG A 151 17.35 -3.29 1.35
C ARG A 151 18.74 -3.05 0.80
N ASP A 152 18.78 -2.63 -0.46
CA ASP A 152 19.92 -1.92 -1.03
C ASP A 152 19.85 -0.44 -0.59
N VAL A 153 20.87 0.01 0.13
CA VAL A 153 20.99 1.39 0.63
C VAL A 153 21.73 2.30 -0.36
N THR A 154 22.15 1.78 -1.51
CA THR A 154 22.77 2.58 -2.57
C THR A 154 21.78 3.60 -3.12
N GLY A 155 22.10 4.88 -2.99
CA GLY A 155 21.21 5.97 -3.41
C GLY A 155 19.93 6.12 -2.57
N ALA A 156 19.84 5.46 -1.40
CA ALA A 156 18.74 5.67 -0.47
C ALA A 156 18.77 7.12 0.08
N SER A 157 17.60 7.74 0.20
CA SER A 157 17.48 9.04 0.85
C SER A 157 17.67 8.89 2.37
N GLN A 158 18.15 9.97 3.01
CA GLN A 158 18.31 10.00 4.47
C GLN A 158 16.99 9.72 5.21
N SER A 159 15.86 10.23 4.70
CA SER A 159 14.54 9.99 5.28
C SER A 159 14.19 8.51 5.35
N SER A 160 14.47 7.76 4.28
CA SER A 160 14.18 6.34 4.25
C SER A 160 15.18 5.54 5.09
N LEU A 161 16.42 6.01 5.29
CA LEU A 161 17.36 5.36 6.23
C LEU A 161 16.92 5.58 7.68
N ASN A 162 16.46 6.78 8.02
CA ASN A 162 15.93 7.08 9.36
C ASN A 162 14.75 6.16 9.71
N LEU A 163 13.87 5.89 8.74
CA LEU A 163 12.77 4.94 8.91
C LEU A 163 13.25 3.53 9.30
N ILE A 164 14.37 3.05 8.74
CA ILE A 164 14.96 1.75 9.14
C ILE A 164 15.37 1.80 10.61
N CYS A 165 16.01 2.88 11.04
CA CYS A 165 16.44 3.05 12.44
C CYS A 165 15.25 3.12 13.40
N GLU A 166 14.18 3.83 13.03
CA GLU A 166 12.93 3.94 13.81
C GLU A 166 12.28 2.57 14.04
N HIS A 167 12.32 1.70 13.04
CA HIS A 167 11.75 0.36 13.08
C HIS A 167 12.73 -0.72 13.56
N PHE A 168 14.00 -0.38 13.81
CA PHE A 168 15.02 -1.36 14.17
C PHE A 168 14.67 -2.16 15.44
N LEU A 169 13.99 -1.54 16.41
CA LEU A 169 13.63 -2.18 17.69
C LEU A 169 12.70 -3.40 17.57
N HIS A 170 12.03 -3.57 16.43
CA HIS A 170 11.22 -4.76 16.14
C HIS A 170 11.67 -5.47 14.87
N THR A 171 12.91 -5.29 14.44
CA THR A 171 13.46 -6.02 13.30
C THR A 171 13.91 -7.41 13.74
N ARG A 172 13.33 -8.45 13.14
CA ARG A 172 13.72 -9.85 13.33
C ARG A 172 14.84 -10.24 12.38
N GLU A 173 14.74 -9.81 11.12
CA GLU A 173 15.75 -10.08 10.10
C GLU A 173 16.15 -8.78 9.42
N LEU A 174 17.43 -8.46 9.41
CA LEU A 174 17.98 -7.29 8.75
C LEU A 174 19.02 -7.69 7.71
N ARG A 175 18.79 -7.34 6.45
CA ARG A 175 19.75 -7.54 5.36
C ARG A 175 19.97 -6.22 4.63
N LEU A 176 21.15 -5.64 4.82
CA LEU A 176 21.54 -4.40 4.14
C LEU A 176 22.64 -4.66 3.12
N LEU A 177 22.52 -4.02 1.98
CA LEU A 177 23.46 -4.08 0.86
C LEU A 177 23.84 -2.65 0.46
N GLY A 178 25.11 -2.32 0.28
CA GLY A 178 25.50 -0.99 -0.24
C GLY A 178 26.92 -0.56 0.12
N PRO A 179 27.29 0.70 -0.16
CA PRO A 179 28.63 1.22 0.12
C PRO A 179 28.98 1.12 1.62
N PRO A 180 30.20 0.66 1.99
CA PRO A 180 30.60 0.49 3.39
C PRO A 180 30.40 1.73 4.25
N ALA A 181 30.64 2.92 3.70
CA ALA A 181 30.45 4.18 4.42
C ALA A 181 28.99 4.41 4.84
N ILE A 182 28.03 4.06 3.98
CA ILE A 182 26.59 4.19 4.25
C ILE A 182 26.11 3.08 5.20
N LEU A 183 26.59 1.85 5.01
CA LEU A 183 26.29 0.76 5.93
C LEU A 183 26.74 1.10 7.34
N LYS A 184 28.00 1.54 7.48
CA LYS A 184 28.58 1.93 8.77
C LYS A 184 27.79 3.07 9.40
N SER A 185 27.47 4.14 8.66
CA SER A 185 26.70 5.26 9.23
C SER A 185 25.28 4.86 9.63
N THR A 186 24.67 3.92 8.92
CA THR A 186 23.33 3.40 9.25
C THR A 186 23.37 2.56 10.52
N ILE A 187 24.38 1.70 10.68
CA ILE A 187 24.57 0.85 11.87
C ILE A 187 24.92 1.68 13.10
N ASP A 188 25.81 2.66 12.94
CA ASP A 188 26.20 3.58 14.02
C ASP A 188 25.00 4.40 14.54
N ALA A 189 23.93 4.53 13.73
CA ALA A 189 22.69 5.20 14.10
C ALA A 189 21.63 4.26 14.71
N PHE A 190 21.84 2.94 14.71
CA PHE A 190 20.90 2.02 15.32
C PHE A 190 20.90 2.16 16.85
N PRO A 191 19.73 2.03 17.49
CA PRO A 191 19.67 1.91 18.94
C PRO A 191 20.26 0.56 19.37
N LEU A 192 20.04 0.18 20.63
CA LEU A 192 20.44 -1.14 21.12
C LEU A 192 19.85 -2.26 20.23
N PRO A 193 20.60 -3.35 19.94
CA PRO A 193 20.08 -4.51 19.24
C PRO A 193 18.79 -5.03 19.89
N PRO A 194 17.71 -5.28 19.12
CA PRO A 194 16.47 -5.76 19.72
C PRO A 194 16.63 -7.23 20.12
N THR A 195 15.91 -7.64 21.15
CA THR A 195 15.95 -9.03 21.65
C THR A 195 15.38 -10.04 20.67
N ILE A 196 14.66 -9.58 19.65
CA ILE A 196 14.02 -10.41 18.64
C ILE A 196 14.84 -10.52 17.34
N LEU A 197 16.02 -9.90 17.27
CA LEU A 197 16.89 -10.00 16.10
C LEU A 197 17.41 -11.43 15.98
N GLU A 198 16.97 -12.14 14.95
CA GLU A 198 17.40 -13.49 14.63
C GLU A 198 18.55 -13.48 13.62
N THR A 199 18.57 -12.51 12.70
CA THR A 199 19.58 -12.45 11.64
C THR A 199 19.91 -11.01 11.26
N MET A 200 21.20 -10.71 11.16
CA MET A 200 21.72 -9.45 10.63
C MET A 200 22.82 -9.75 9.62
N GLU A 201 22.62 -9.34 8.38
CA GLU A 201 23.58 -9.52 7.29
C GLU A 201 23.89 -8.16 6.64
N LEU A 202 25.17 -7.91 6.42
CA LEU A 202 25.68 -6.67 5.85
C LEU A 202 26.55 -7.03 4.64
N HIS A 203 26.18 -6.53 3.47
CA HIS A 203 26.87 -6.83 2.23
C HIS A 203 27.43 -5.54 1.63
N ALA A 204 28.76 -5.39 1.68
CA ALA A 204 29.42 -4.25 1.06
C ALA A 204 29.38 -4.34 -0.47
N ILE A 205 28.92 -3.28 -1.13
CA ILE A 205 29.12 -3.06 -2.57
C ILE A 205 30.27 -2.08 -2.73
N PHE A 206 31.31 -2.47 -3.46
CA PHE A 206 32.42 -1.60 -3.80
C PHE A 206 32.22 -1.04 -5.21
N PRO A 207 31.91 0.27 -5.37
CA PRO A 207 31.60 0.87 -6.68
C PRO A 207 32.79 0.90 -7.65
N HIS A 208 33.96 0.39 -7.26
CA HIS A 208 35.18 0.35 -8.08
C HIS A 208 35.69 -1.08 -8.40
N PHE A 209 35.01 -2.14 -7.97
CA PHE A 209 35.38 -3.51 -8.32
C PHE A 209 34.13 -4.31 -8.69
N ASP A 210 34.04 -4.73 -9.97
CA ASP A 210 33.06 -5.68 -10.50
C ASP A 210 33.28 -7.13 -9.98
N ILE A 211 33.63 -7.30 -8.71
CA ILE A 211 33.85 -8.62 -8.12
C ILE A 211 33.13 -8.68 -6.77
N LEU A 212 32.07 -9.51 -6.73
CA LEU A 212 31.35 -9.91 -5.53
C LEU A 212 32.35 -10.57 -4.55
N LEU A 213 32.89 -9.81 -3.62
CA LEU A 213 33.60 -10.36 -2.47
C LEU A 213 32.59 -10.73 -1.39
N PHE A 214 32.37 -12.03 -1.24
CA PHE A 214 31.68 -12.62 -0.09
C PHE A 214 32.60 -12.52 1.13
N GLU A 215 32.49 -11.45 1.90
CA GLU A 215 33.03 -11.43 3.26
C GLU A 215 31.91 -11.65 4.27
N HIS A 216 31.88 -12.86 4.84
CA HIS A 216 31.07 -13.16 6.02
C HIS A 216 31.73 -12.54 7.25
N PHE A 217 31.18 -11.42 7.73
CA PHE A 217 31.54 -10.88 9.03
C PHE A 217 30.70 -11.55 10.12
N GLY A 218 31.27 -12.58 10.75
CA GLY A 218 30.74 -13.16 11.99
C GLY A 218 31.21 -12.35 13.21
N PHE A 219 30.27 -11.88 14.03
CA PHE A 219 30.56 -11.32 15.36
C PHE A 219 30.66 -12.45 16.41
N PRO A 220 31.48 -12.29 17.47
CA PRO A 220 31.76 -13.33 18.44
C PRO A 220 30.53 -13.55 19.34
N GLY A 221 29.93 -14.74 19.22
CA GLY A 221 28.76 -15.15 20.01
C GLY A 221 27.77 -16.03 19.27
N LEU A 222 27.84 -16.08 17.94
CA LEU A 222 27.06 -17.00 17.12
C LEU A 222 28.00 -18.06 16.52
N HIS A 223 27.77 -19.33 16.87
CA HIS A 223 28.50 -20.45 16.29
C HIS A 223 28.30 -20.47 14.77
N PRO A 224 29.37 -20.63 13.97
CA PRO A 224 29.23 -20.89 12.55
C PRO A 224 28.57 -22.26 12.36
N PHE A 225 27.45 -22.30 11.62
CA PHE A 225 26.83 -23.54 11.18
C PHE A 225 27.79 -24.27 10.24
N SER A 226 28.10 -25.52 10.58
CA SER A 226 28.81 -26.47 9.74
C SER A 226 27.98 -26.78 8.49
N ALA A 227 28.50 -26.47 7.31
CA ALA A 227 27.98 -27.01 6.06
C ALA A 227 28.42 -28.47 5.92
N ALA A 228 27.48 -29.33 5.54
CA ALA A 228 27.75 -30.66 5.00
C ALA A 228 27.81 -30.59 3.48
#